data_AF-A0A358Y6W4-F1
#
_entry.id   AF-A0A358Y6W4-F1
#
_cell.length_a   1.000
_cell.length_b   1.000
_cell.length_c   1.000
_cell.angle_alpha   90.00
_cell.angle_beta   90.00
_cell.angle_gamma   90.00
#
_symmetry.space_group_name_H-M   'P 1'
#
loop_
_entity.id
_entity.type
_entity.pdbx_description
1 polymer ?
#
loop_
_entity_poly.entity_id
_entity_poly.type
_entity_poly.pdbx_seq_one_letter_code
_entity_poly.pdbx_strand_id
1 'polypeptide(L)'
;MFQRFVLFGVIISIISSVVGVSYTYCSYHFLFDFSKTLPIWKIVITYVFLGLLFSGLYFVVNEFFTTYLIVLNIAVVLISFLSIIWPIIVNIDEEFPEMFPSFAIPLHFIFPLFWLALFPHFNKRTHE
;
A
#
# COMPACT_ATOMS: atom_id res chain seq x y z
N MET A 1 16.90 -17.66 0.12
CA MET A 1 16.75 -16.19 0.08
C MET A 1 15.37 -15.77 -0.44
N PHE A 2 14.94 -16.23 -1.63
CA PHE A 2 13.62 -15.97 -2.22
C PHE A 2 12.42 -16.11 -1.24
N GLN A 3 12.40 -17.18 -0.43
CA GLN A 3 11.33 -17.43 0.56
C GLN A 3 11.11 -16.25 1.53
N ARG A 4 12.16 -15.52 1.93
CA ARG A 4 12.04 -14.37 2.83
C ARG A 4 11.36 -13.17 2.16
N PHE A 5 11.65 -12.93 0.88
CA PHE A 5 11.01 -11.87 0.11
C PHE A 5 9.52 -12.15 -0.07
N VAL A 6 9.18 -13.39 -0.45
CA VAL A 6 7.78 -13.81 -0.57
C VAL A 6 7.06 -13.69 0.77
N LEU A 7 7.69 -14.13 1.87
CA LEU A 7 7.13 -14.00 3.22
C LEU A 7 6.85 -12.53 3.57
N PHE A 8 7.79 -11.64 3.26
CA PHE A 8 7.64 -10.20 3.47
C PHE A 8 6.45 -9.64 2.68
N GLY A 9 6.35 -9.98 1.39
CA GLY A 9 5.24 -9.60 0.50
C GLY A 9 3.88 -10.09 0.99
N VAL A 10 3.80 -11.31 1.50
CA VAL A 10 2.57 -11.88 2.07
C VAL A 10 2.19 -11.16 3.36
N ILE A 11 3.13 -11.00 4.29
CA ILE A 11 2.87 -10.33 5.58
C ILE A 11 2.37 -8.90 5.35
N ILE A 12 3.03 -8.14 4.48
CA ILE A 12 2.63 -6.76 4.23
C ILE A 12 1.27 -6.66 3.54
N SER A 13 0.98 -7.59 2.63
CA SER A 13 -0.33 -7.67 1.97
C SER A 13 -1.44 -7.91 2.98
N ILE A 14 -1.24 -8.86 3.90
CA ILE A 14 -2.21 -9.19 4.94
C ILE A 14 -2.43 -8.00 5.86
N ILE A 15 -1.37 -7.43 6.43
CA ILE A 15 -1.48 -6.33 7.39
C ILE A 15 -2.12 -5.10 6.75
N SER A 16 -1.67 -4.71 5.55
CA SER A 16 -2.24 -3.56 4.83
C SER A 16 -3.71 -3.79 4.48
N SER A 17 -4.08 -5.01 4.08
CA SER A 17 -5.47 -5.37 3.80
C SER A 17 -6.33 -5.30 5.06
N VAL A 18 -5.88 -5.87 6.18
CA VAL A 18 -6.65 -5.84 7.44
C VAL A 18 -6.90 -4.40 7.88
N VAL A 19 -5.87 -3.55 7.84
CA VAL A 19 -5.98 -2.15 8.26
C VAL A 19 -6.84 -1.35 7.28
N GLY A 20 -6.65 -1.53 5.98
CA GLY A 20 -7.45 -0.85 4.96
C GLY A 20 -8.93 -1.26 5.01
N VAL A 21 -9.22 -2.55 5.15
CA VAL A 21 -10.59 -3.05 5.33
C VAL A 21 -11.22 -2.48 6.59
N SER A 22 -10.49 -2.49 7.72
CA SER A 22 -10.99 -1.94 8.98
C SER A 22 -11.30 -0.46 8.87
N TYR A 23 -10.38 0.32 8.28
CA TYR A 23 -10.57 1.74 8.02
C TYR A 23 -11.80 1.99 7.13
N THR A 24 -11.88 1.29 6.00
CA THR A 24 -12.99 1.44 5.06
C THR A 24 -14.33 1.05 5.66
N TYR A 25 -14.38 -0.05 6.41
CA TYR A 25 -15.58 -0.47 7.11
C TYR A 25 -16.07 0.59 8.10
N CYS A 26 -15.16 1.14 8.91
CA CYS A 26 -15.50 2.24 9.82
C CYS A 26 -15.98 3.49 9.07
N SER A 27 -15.31 3.87 7.97
CA SER A 27 -15.72 5.01 7.15
C SER A 27 -17.12 4.83 6.56
N TYR A 28 -17.42 3.65 6.02
CA TYR A 28 -18.72 3.37 5.41
C TYR A 28 -19.84 3.31 6.44
N HIS A 29 -19.55 2.77 7.63
CA HIS A 29 -20.57 2.61 8.66
C HIS A 29 -20.87 3.91 9.42
N PHE A 30 -19.86 4.78 9.62
CA PHE A 30 -20.00 5.96 10.49
C PHE A 30 -19.92 7.31 9.78
N LEU A 31 -19.43 7.37 8.54
CA LEU A 31 -19.16 8.63 7.84
C LEU A 31 -19.86 8.71 6.47
N PHE A 32 -19.25 8.13 5.44
CA PHE A 32 -19.68 8.23 4.04
C PHE A 32 -19.55 6.88 3.36
N ASP A 33 -20.58 6.47 2.63
CA ASP A 33 -20.58 5.21 1.88
C ASP A 33 -20.11 5.45 0.45
N PHE A 34 -18.89 4.98 0.13
CA PHE A 34 -18.32 4.97 -1.23
C PHE A 34 -18.22 3.56 -1.80
N SER A 35 -19.02 2.62 -1.32
CA SER A 35 -18.93 1.19 -1.67
C SER A 35 -19.19 0.90 -3.15
N LYS A 36 -19.95 1.74 -3.87
CA LYS A 36 -20.11 1.60 -5.33
C LYS A 36 -18.84 1.97 -6.06
N THR A 37 -18.21 3.07 -5.64
CA THR A 37 -16.96 3.58 -6.24
C THR A 37 -15.75 2.70 -5.89
N LEU A 38 -15.51 2.46 -4.60
CA LEU A 38 -14.34 1.76 -4.07
C LEU A 38 -14.72 0.56 -3.17
N PRO A 39 -15.38 -0.48 -3.70
CA PRO A 39 -15.77 -1.63 -2.90
C PRO A 39 -14.58 -2.31 -2.22
N ILE A 40 -14.81 -2.89 -1.04
CA ILE A 40 -13.78 -3.48 -0.15
C ILE A 40 -12.88 -4.47 -0.90
N TRP A 41 -13.42 -5.27 -1.82
CA TRP A 41 -12.64 -6.23 -2.58
C TRP A 41 -11.56 -5.57 -3.46
N LYS A 42 -11.80 -4.37 -4.01
CA LYS A 42 -10.77 -3.62 -4.76
C LYS A 42 -9.61 -3.23 -3.86
N ILE A 43 -9.89 -2.85 -2.61
CA ILE A 43 -8.88 -2.47 -1.61
C ILE A 43 -7.98 -3.67 -1.29
N VAL A 44 -8.58 -4.83 -0.99
CA VAL A 44 -7.84 -6.07 -0.71
C VAL A 44 -6.98 -6.48 -1.91
N ILE A 45 -7.54 -6.54 -3.12
CA ILE A 45 -6.78 -6.90 -4.33
C ILE A 45 -5.64 -5.93 -4.56
N THR A 46 -5.85 -4.63 -4.34
CA THR A 46 -4.81 -3.61 -4.50
C THR A 46 -3.63 -3.86 -3.56
N TYR A 47 -3.87 -4.07 -2.27
CA TYR A 47 -2.78 -4.32 -1.33
C TYR A 47 -2.08 -5.66 -1.54
N VAL A 48 -2.81 -6.71 -1.92
CA VAL A 48 -2.21 -7.99 -2.32
C VAL A 48 -1.33 -7.82 -3.55
N PHE A 49 -1.82 -7.11 -4.57
CA PHE A 49 -1.05 -6.81 -5.78
C PHE A 49 0.22 -6.01 -5.46
N LEU A 50 0.09 -4.93 -4.68
CA LEU A 50 1.23 -4.10 -4.28
C LEU A 50 2.25 -4.91 -3.46
N GLY A 51 1.81 -5.73 -2.51
CA GLY A 51 2.72 -6.53 -1.69
C GLY A 51 3.49 -7.56 -2.51
N LEU A 52 2.85 -8.22 -3.48
CA LEU A 52 3.54 -9.13 -4.41
C LEU A 52 4.47 -8.37 -5.36
N LEU A 53 4.02 -7.26 -5.94
CA LEU A 53 4.80 -6.44 -6.87
C LEU A 53 6.08 -5.91 -6.21
N PHE A 54 5.94 -5.24 -5.07
CA PHE A 54 7.08 -4.64 -4.37
C PHE A 54 7.99 -5.69 -3.71
N SER A 55 7.45 -6.83 -3.28
CA SER A 55 8.27 -7.97 -2.87
C SER A 55 9.13 -8.50 -4.02
N GLY A 56 8.56 -8.64 -5.22
CA GLY A 56 9.28 -9.03 -6.43
C GLY A 56 10.36 -8.00 -6.81
N LEU A 57 10.02 -6.71 -6.79
CA LEU A 57 10.99 -5.62 -7.02
C LEU A 57 12.11 -5.65 -5.99
N TYR A 58 11.79 -5.86 -4.71
CA TYR A 58 12.79 -5.97 -3.65
C TYR A 58 13.72 -7.15 -3.86
N PHE A 59 13.20 -8.31 -4.27
CA PHE A 59 14.04 -9.46 -4.63
C PHE A 59 15.02 -9.11 -5.76
N VAL A 60 14.54 -8.51 -6.85
CA VAL A 60 15.39 -8.13 -8.00
C VAL A 60 16.45 -7.10 -7.60
N VAL A 61 16.05 -6.03 -6.90
CA VAL A 61 17.00 -4.97 -6.48
C VAL A 61 18.02 -5.52 -5.49
N ASN A 62 17.60 -6.39 -4.56
CA ASN A 62 18.52 -7.01 -3.61
C ASN A 62 19.50 -7.99 -4.28
N GLU A 63 19.11 -8.67 -5.35
CA GLU A 63 20.00 -9.61 -6.04
C GLU A 63 21.01 -8.89 -6.94
N PHE A 64 20.58 -7.88 -7.69
CA PHE A 64 21.39 -7.27 -8.76
C PHE A 64 21.92 -5.86 -8.43
N PHE A 65 21.31 -5.13 -7.49
CA PHE A 65 21.49 -3.69 -7.32
C PHE A 65 21.50 -3.27 -5.84
N THR A 66 22.26 -3.98 -5.00
CA THR A 66 22.16 -3.87 -3.53
C THR A 66 22.37 -2.46 -2.97
N THR A 67 23.17 -1.63 -3.65
CA THR A 67 23.41 -0.22 -3.28
C THR A 67 22.15 0.65 -3.42
N TYR A 68 21.16 0.21 -4.19
CA TYR A 68 19.99 0.99 -4.59
C TYR A 68 18.71 0.64 -3.81
N LEU A 69 18.80 -0.10 -2.70
CA LEU A 69 17.64 -0.42 -1.85
C LEU A 69 16.95 0.84 -1.29
N ILE A 70 17.71 1.90 -1.03
CA ILE A 70 17.14 3.19 -0.62
C ILE A 70 16.27 3.82 -1.72
N VAL A 71 16.64 3.61 -2.99
CA VAL A 71 15.88 4.10 -4.14
C VAL A 71 14.52 3.41 -4.21
N LEU A 72 14.45 2.12 -3.88
CA LEU A 72 13.18 1.39 -3.81
C LEU A 72 12.25 1.97 -2.74
N ASN A 73 12.76 2.27 -1.55
CA ASN A 73 11.98 2.89 -0.48
C ASN A 73 11.49 4.29 -0.85
N ILE A 74 12.36 5.10 -1.46
CA ILE A 74 11.98 6.43 -1.97
C ILE A 74 10.91 6.30 -3.06
N ALA A 75 11.06 5.34 -3.99
CA ALA A 75 10.09 5.09 -5.05
C ALA A 75 8.72 4.69 -4.49
N VAL A 76 8.67 3.82 -3.48
CA VAL A 76 7.42 3.43 -2.79
C VAL A 76 6.69 4.67 -2.24
N VAL A 77 7.42 5.56 -1.57
CA VAL A 77 6.86 6.80 -1.02
C VAL A 77 6.39 7.74 -2.12
N LEU A 78 7.21 7.98 -3.14
CA LEU A 78 6.87 8.86 -4.25
C LEU A 78 5.64 8.36 -5.02
N ILE A 79 5.56 7.06 -5.30
CA ILE A 79 4.40 6.45 -5.98
C ILE A 79 3.15 6.64 -5.12
N SER A 80 3.24 6.46 -3.79
CA SER A 80 2.12 6.74 -2.90
C SER A 80 1.65 8.19 -3.01
N PHE A 81 2.57 9.17 -2.95
CA PHE A 81 2.22 10.58 -3.05
C PHE A 81 1.63 10.94 -4.42
N LEU A 82 2.19 10.41 -5.51
CA LEU A 82 1.65 10.64 -6.85
C LEU A 82 0.26 10.00 -7.01
N SER A 83 0.04 8.84 -6.40
CA SER A 83 -1.25 8.14 -6.49
C SER A 83 -2.40 8.89 -5.80
N ILE A 84 -2.10 9.78 -4.85
CA ILE A 84 -3.08 10.67 -4.19
C ILE A 84 -3.67 11.71 -5.15
N ILE A 85 -2.99 12.02 -6.26
CA ILE A 85 -3.54 12.96 -7.25
C ILE A 85 -4.88 12.41 -7.77
N TRP A 86 -5.00 11.09 -7.96
CA TRP A 86 -6.22 10.47 -8.47
C TRP A 86 -7.46 10.78 -7.64
N PRO A 87 -7.53 10.48 -6.32
CA PRO A 87 -8.70 10.80 -5.52
C PRO A 87 -8.99 12.29 -5.39
N ILE A 88 -8.03 13.19 -5.66
CA ILE A 88 -8.25 14.65 -5.64
C ILE A 88 -8.99 15.11 -6.89
N ILE A 89 -8.67 14.56 -8.06
CA ILE A 89 -9.17 15.06 -9.36
C ILE A 89 -10.38 14.28 -9.88
N VAL A 90 -10.62 13.07 -9.38
CA VAL A 90 -11.69 12.21 -9.90
C VAL A 90 -13.05 12.76 -9.49
N ASN A 91 -13.93 12.92 -10.48
CA ASN A 91 -15.34 13.20 -10.23
C ASN A 91 -16.08 11.89 -10.04
N ILE A 92 -16.74 11.72 -8.90
CA ILE A 92 -17.53 10.54 -8.57
C ILE A 92 -19.01 10.91 -8.47
N ASP A 93 -19.88 9.97 -8.82
CA ASP A 93 -21.33 10.14 -8.80
C ASP A 93 -21.90 9.48 -7.52
N GLU A 94 -21.72 10.16 -6.39
CA GLU A 94 -22.15 9.74 -5.05
C GLU A 94 -22.73 10.95 -4.31
N GLU A 95 -23.36 10.74 -3.14
CA GLU A 95 -24.08 11.81 -2.40
C GLU A 95 -23.16 12.94 -1.90
N PHE A 96 -21.92 12.61 -1.49
CA PHE A 96 -20.93 13.56 -0.94
C PHE A 96 -19.56 13.39 -1.62
N PRO A 97 -19.44 13.77 -2.91
CA PRO A 97 -18.24 13.51 -3.70
C PRO A 97 -17.00 14.27 -3.19
N GLU A 98 -17.18 15.45 -2.60
CA GLU A 98 -16.12 16.26 -2.01
C GLU A 98 -15.45 15.60 -0.80
N MET A 99 -16.10 14.62 -0.17
CA MET A 99 -15.55 13.88 0.95
C MET A 99 -14.69 12.69 0.50
N PHE A 100 -14.71 12.34 -0.78
CA PHE A 100 -13.94 11.21 -1.30
C PHE A 100 -12.42 11.35 -1.14
N PRO A 101 -11.77 12.50 -1.42
CA PRO A 101 -10.35 12.68 -1.14
C PRO A 101 -10.02 12.44 0.33
N SER A 102 -10.87 12.92 1.25
CA SER A 102 -10.65 12.76 2.70
C SER A 102 -10.68 11.30 3.15
N PHE A 103 -11.47 10.47 2.46
CA PHE A 103 -11.56 9.04 2.67
C PHE A 103 -10.44 8.25 1.96
N ALA A 104 -10.17 8.57 0.69
CA ALA A 104 -9.28 7.77 -0.13
C ALA A 104 -7.80 8.01 0.20
N ILE A 105 -7.41 9.25 0.52
CA ILE A 105 -6.00 9.61 0.77
C ILE A 105 -5.35 8.76 1.87
N PRO A 106 -5.97 8.55 3.05
CA PRO A 106 -5.44 7.65 4.06
C PRO A 106 -5.13 6.23 3.55
N LEU A 107 -5.97 5.67 2.67
CA LEU A 107 -5.76 4.34 2.09
C LEU A 107 -4.45 4.24 1.29
N HIS A 108 -4.05 5.31 0.60
CA HIS A 108 -2.81 5.32 -0.17
C HIS A 108 -1.56 5.21 0.71
N PHE A 109 -1.62 5.69 1.96
CA PHE A 109 -0.49 5.65 2.89
C PHE A 109 -0.35 4.33 3.66
N ILE A 110 -1.39 3.50 3.73
CA ILE A 110 -1.36 2.26 4.53
C ILE A 110 -0.21 1.34 4.09
N PHE A 111 -0.15 1.01 2.80
CA PHE A 111 0.89 0.15 2.26
C PHE A 111 2.32 0.68 2.47
N PRO A 112 2.68 1.91 2.04
CA PRO A 112 4.04 2.42 2.18
C PRO A 112 4.46 2.56 3.65
N LEU A 113 3.54 2.86 4.57
CA LEU A 113 3.86 2.92 6.00
C LEU A 113 4.27 1.55 6.55
N PHE A 114 3.49 0.50 6.27
CA PHE A 114 3.86 -0.85 6.68
C PHE A 114 5.10 -1.35 5.95
N TRP A 115 5.31 -0.96 4.69
CA TRP A 115 6.52 -1.24 3.93
C TRP A 115 7.73 -0.73 4.67
N LEU A 116 7.78 0.58 4.92
CA LEU A 116 8.94 1.20 5.55
C LEU A 116 9.15 0.73 6.99
N ALA A 117 8.08 0.46 7.74
CA ALA A 117 8.19 -0.03 9.11
C ALA A 117 8.79 -1.44 9.19
N LEU A 118 8.37 -2.33 8.29
CA LEU A 118 8.79 -3.73 8.32
C LEU A 118 10.07 -3.98 7.49
N PHE A 119 10.34 -3.18 6.47
CA PHE A 119 11.48 -3.36 5.56
C PHE A 119 12.82 -3.60 6.27
N PRO A 120 13.24 -2.85 7.31
CA PRO A 120 14.50 -3.09 8.02
C PRO A 120 14.62 -4.48 8.65
N HIS A 121 13.49 -5.09 9.04
CA HIS A 121 13.46 -6.38 9.72
C HIS A 121 13.67 -7.55 8.75
N PHE A 122 13.27 -7.35 7.50
CA PHE A 122 13.46 -8.32 6.41
C PHE A 122 14.75 -8.07 5.62
N ASN A 123 15.26 -6.84 5.65
CA ASN A 123 16.55 -6.45 5.10
C ASN A 123 17.71 -6.81 6.05
N LYS A 124 17.95 -8.11 6.24
CA LYS A 124 19.16 -8.58 6.95
C LYS A 124 20.36 -8.60 6.00
N ARG A 125 20.95 -7.43 5.78
CA ARG A 125 22.41 -7.25 5.69
C ARG A 125 22.87 -6.40 6.88
N THR A 126 22.59 -6.89 8.09
CA THR A 126 23.12 -6.31 9.32
C THR A 126 24.44 -7.00 9.61
N HIS A 127 25.54 -6.35 9.21
CA HIS A 127 26.91 -6.53 9.69
C HIS A 127 27.38 -7.99 9.93
N GLU A 128 27.88 -8.63 8.87
CA GLU A 128 29.01 -9.56 8.96
C GLU A 128 30.11 -9.03 8.04
#